data_AF-Q86MR9-F1
#
_entry.id   AF-Q86MR9-F1
#
_cell.length_a   1.000
_cell.length_b   1.000
_cell.length_c   1.000
_cell.angle_alpha   90.00
_cell.angle_beta   90.00
_cell.angle_gamma   90.00
#
_symmetry.space_group_name_H-M   'P 1'
#
loop_
_entity.id
_entity.type
_entity.pdbx_description
1 polymer ?
#
loop_
_entity_poly.entity_id
_entity_poly.type
_entity_poly.pdbx_seq_one_letter_code
_entity_poly.pdbx_strand_id
1 'polypeptide(L)'
;NLENLDIKSEGLSNGSFSSHSLLGDVFLSAKYEAENIKKLYQQNNSKIKLTEEKDKESICRALRYSFADLGDIIRGKDLWDHKDFKKLEKHLQKIFGKIKEELKSKINDKYEDNSEGKHTKFREDWWEANRAKVWEAMQCPKKIPPPGVDIKCDQTGVPLD
;
A
#
# COMPACT_ATOMS: atom_id res chain seq x y z
N ASN A 1 6.27 2.30 -8.23
CA ASN A 1 6.64 1.40 -7.11
C ASN A 1 7.27 2.25 -6.02
N LEU A 2 6.99 1.95 -4.75
CA LEU A 2 7.42 2.73 -3.59
C LEU A 2 8.95 2.87 -3.48
N GLU A 3 9.72 1.93 -4.05
CA GLU A 3 11.18 2.00 -4.10
C GLU A 3 11.74 3.25 -4.80
N ASN A 4 10.91 3.89 -5.65
CA ASN A 4 11.29 5.07 -6.44
C ASN A 4 10.68 6.38 -5.93
N LEU A 5 10.23 6.45 -4.67
CA LEU A 5 9.71 7.68 -4.06
C LEU A 5 10.74 8.82 -4.16
N ASP A 6 10.34 9.93 -4.77
CA ASP A 6 11.13 11.16 -4.83
C ASP A 6 10.84 12.06 -3.62
N ILE A 7 11.61 11.85 -2.55
CA ILE A 7 11.51 12.60 -1.30
C ILE A 7 11.87 14.09 -1.44
N LYS A 8 12.42 14.52 -2.58
CA LYS A 8 12.72 15.93 -2.88
C LYS A 8 11.59 16.63 -3.63
N SER A 9 10.65 15.87 -4.20
CA SER A 9 9.46 16.44 -4.83
C SER A 9 8.69 17.30 -3.84
N GLU A 10 8.04 18.36 -4.32
CA GLU A 10 7.22 19.24 -3.46
C GLU A 10 6.17 18.45 -2.69
N GLY A 11 5.52 17.49 -3.36
CA GLY A 11 4.49 16.63 -2.78
C GLY A 11 4.95 15.84 -1.57
N LEU A 12 6.15 15.24 -1.60
CA LEU A 12 6.68 14.44 -0.48
C LEU A 12 7.57 15.22 0.48
N SER A 13 8.05 16.40 0.07
CA SER A 13 8.96 17.22 0.86
C SER A 13 8.28 18.29 1.72
N ASN A 14 7.03 18.64 1.43
CA ASN A 14 6.23 19.60 2.18
C ASN A 14 5.16 18.89 3.04
N GLY A 15 5.23 19.07 4.36
CA GLY A 15 4.36 18.41 5.33
C GLY A 15 2.86 18.60 5.06
N SER A 16 2.44 19.75 4.52
CA SER A 16 1.05 20.03 4.17
C SER A 16 0.51 19.13 3.04
N PHE A 17 1.39 18.59 2.19
CA PHE A 17 1.03 17.73 1.05
C PHE A 17 1.49 16.27 1.22
N SER A 18 2.54 16.03 2.01
CA SER A 18 3.22 14.73 2.15
C SER A 18 2.27 13.56 2.39
N SER A 19 1.25 13.72 3.23
CA SER A 19 0.30 12.64 3.51
C SER A 19 -0.55 12.29 2.29
N HIS A 20 -1.02 13.30 1.55
CA HIS A 20 -1.85 13.09 0.36
C HIS A 20 -1.02 12.54 -0.81
N SER A 21 0.19 13.06 -1.00
CA SER A 21 1.11 12.56 -2.02
C SER A 21 1.54 11.12 -1.75
N LEU A 22 1.93 10.79 -0.51
CA LEU A 22 2.26 9.42 -0.12
C LEU A 22 1.07 8.48 -0.37
N LEU A 23 -0.15 8.89 0.00
CA LEU A 23 -1.35 8.08 -0.25
C LEU A 23 -1.55 7.80 -1.74
N GLY A 24 -1.29 8.79 -2.60
CA GLY A 24 -1.33 8.62 -4.05
C GLY A 24 -0.33 7.58 -4.56
N ASP A 25 0.90 7.63 -4.09
CA ASP A 25 1.94 6.64 -4.43
C ASP A 25 1.61 5.22 -3.93
N VAL A 26 1.00 5.12 -2.75
CA VAL A 26 0.52 3.85 -2.19
C VAL A 26 -0.62 3.29 -3.03
N PHE A 27 -1.60 4.10 -3.42
CA PHE A 27 -2.69 3.67 -4.32
C PHE A 27 -2.17 3.21 -5.67
N LEU A 28 -1.22 3.95 -6.25
CA LEU A 28 -0.62 3.59 -7.53
C LEU A 28 0.10 2.25 -7.43
N SER A 29 0.85 2.04 -6.34
CA SER A 29 1.58 0.79 -6.09
C SER A 29 0.62 -0.38 -5.88
N ALA A 30 -0.41 -0.21 -5.04
CA ALA A 30 -1.44 -1.22 -4.79
C ALA A 30 -2.17 -1.65 -6.08
N LYS A 31 -2.55 -0.67 -6.93
CA LYS A 31 -3.16 -0.95 -8.23
C LYS A 31 -2.23 -1.75 -9.16
N TYR A 32 -0.99 -1.29 -9.34
CA TYR A 32 -0.06 -1.97 -10.24
C TYR A 32 0.30 -3.37 -9.75
N GLU A 33 0.43 -3.55 -8.45
CA GLU A 33 0.72 -4.85 -7.86
C GLU A 33 -0.44 -5.83 -8.09
N ALA A 34 -1.67 -5.38 -7.91
CA ALA A 34 -2.84 -6.18 -8.22
C ALA A 34 -2.94 -6.56 -9.71
N GLU A 35 -2.61 -5.64 -10.62
CA GLU A 35 -2.53 -5.92 -12.06
C GLU A 35 -1.42 -6.93 -12.38
N ASN A 36 -0.27 -6.80 -11.73
CA ASN A 36 0.88 -7.67 -11.93
C ASN A 36 0.59 -9.10 -11.46
N ILE A 37 -0.02 -9.27 -10.27
CA ILE A 37 -0.46 -10.57 -9.74
C ILE A 37 -1.37 -11.28 -10.74
N LYS A 38 -2.39 -10.58 -11.25
CA LYS A 38 -3.34 -11.15 -12.24
C LYS A 38 -2.61 -11.58 -13.52
N LYS A 39 -1.74 -10.71 -14.04
CA LYS A 39 -0.97 -10.97 -15.27
C LYS A 39 -0.03 -12.17 -15.11
N LEU A 40 0.75 -12.21 -14.03
CA LEU A 40 1.69 -13.29 -13.75
C LEU A 40 0.96 -14.61 -13.54
N TYR A 41 -0.18 -14.60 -12.82
CA TYR A 41 -1.00 -15.80 -12.66
C TYR A 41 -1.49 -16.34 -14.01
N GLN A 42 -1.97 -15.46 -14.90
CA GLN A 42 -2.40 -15.85 -16.26
C GLN A 42 -1.25 -16.46 -17.06
N GLN A 43 -0.08 -15.82 -17.05
CA GLN A 43 1.10 -16.26 -17.80
C GLN A 43 1.61 -17.61 -17.30
N ASN A 44 1.76 -17.77 -15.98
CA ASN A 44 2.32 -18.99 -15.38
C ASN A 44 1.38 -20.19 -15.47
N ASN A 45 0.07 -19.96 -15.62
CA ASN A 45 -0.93 -21.02 -15.76
C ASN A 45 -1.48 -21.14 -17.19
N SER A 46 -0.91 -20.43 -18.17
CA SER A 46 -1.36 -20.41 -19.57
C SER A 46 -2.86 -20.11 -19.74
N LYS A 47 -3.41 -19.21 -18.91
CA LYS A 47 -4.84 -18.85 -18.89
C LYS A 47 -5.10 -17.59 -19.73
N ILE A 48 -6.01 -17.69 -20.70
CA ILE A 48 -6.45 -16.54 -21.51
C ILE A 48 -7.50 -15.70 -20.75
N LYS A 49 -8.36 -16.34 -19.95
CA LYS A 49 -9.38 -15.68 -19.13
C LYS A 49 -9.41 -16.29 -17.72
N LEU A 50 -9.79 -15.48 -16.73
CA LEU A 50 -9.86 -15.85 -15.31
C LEU A 50 -11.30 -16.09 -14.86
N THR A 51 -11.94 -17.07 -15.51
CA THR A 51 -13.36 -17.36 -15.32
C THR A 51 -13.63 -18.48 -14.32
N GLU A 52 -12.65 -19.35 -14.07
CA GLU A 52 -12.80 -20.47 -13.13
C GLU A 52 -12.76 -19.98 -11.69
N GLU A 53 -13.66 -20.47 -10.85
CA GLU A 53 -13.74 -20.04 -9.44
C GLU A 53 -12.44 -20.30 -8.66
N LYS A 54 -11.77 -21.45 -8.88
CA LYS A 54 -10.48 -21.75 -8.25
C LYS A 54 -9.37 -20.76 -8.62
N ASP A 55 -9.40 -20.22 -9.83
CA ASP A 55 -8.41 -19.26 -10.32
C ASP A 55 -8.66 -17.90 -9.64
N LYS A 56 -9.94 -17.51 -9.53
CA LYS A 56 -10.37 -16.32 -8.79
C LYS A 56 -9.98 -16.40 -7.32
N GLU A 57 -10.24 -17.52 -6.66
CA GLU A 57 -9.85 -17.75 -5.26
C GLU A 57 -8.33 -17.62 -5.06
N SER A 58 -7.54 -18.22 -5.95
CA SER A 58 -6.07 -18.17 -5.89
C SER A 58 -5.55 -16.75 -6.03
N ILE A 59 -6.07 -15.99 -7.01
CA ILE A 59 -5.72 -14.60 -7.23
C ILE A 59 -6.12 -13.75 -6.02
N CYS A 60 -7.33 -13.95 -5.50
CA CYS A 60 -7.79 -13.21 -4.33
C CYS A 60 -6.97 -13.49 -3.08
N ARG A 61 -6.46 -14.72 -2.93
CA ARG A 61 -5.53 -15.04 -1.86
C ARG A 61 -4.20 -14.29 -2.03
N ALA A 62 -3.66 -14.28 -3.25
CA ALA A 62 -2.43 -13.53 -3.55
C ALA A 62 -2.59 -12.01 -3.34
N LEU A 63 -3.74 -11.44 -3.72
CA LEU A 63 -4.04 -10.04 -3.49
C LEU A 63 -4.11 -9.69 -2.00
N ARG A 64 -4.69 -10.56 -1.17
CA ARG A 64 -4.74 -10.35 0.29
C ARG A 64 -3.35 -10.41 0.92
N TYR A 65 -2.50 -11.34 0.51
CA TYR A 65 -1.11 -11.38 0.99
C TYR A 65 -0.34 -10.12 0.60
N SER A 66 -0.44 -9.72 -0.67
CA SER A 66 0.19 -8.50 -1.15
C SER A 66 -0.32 -7.22 -0.45
N PHE A 67 -1.62 -7.16 -0.12
CA PHE A 67 -2.19 -6.09 0.69
C PHE A 67 -1.58 -6.04 2.10
N ALA A 68 -1.44 -7.20 2.74
CA ALA A 68 -0.82 -7.30 4.06
C ALA A 68 0.66 -6.90 4.03
N ASP A 69 1.42 -7.40 3.04
CA ASP A 69 2.84 -7.05 2.84
C ASP A 69 3.00 -5.53 2.63
N LEU A 70 2.15 -4.92 1.81
CA LEU A 70 2.13 -3.47 1.62
C LEU A 70 1.85 -2.73 2.95
N GLY A 71 0.92 -3.24 3.75
CA GLY A 71 0.64 -2.73 5.09
C GLY A 71 1.87 -2.83 6.01
N ASP A 72 2.58 -3.95 6.02
CA ASP A 72 3.79 -4.13 6.83
C ASP A 72 4.94 -3.21 6.41
N ILE A 73 5.12 -2.98 5.11
CA ILE A 73 6.07 -1.99 4.58
C ILE A 73 5.71 -0.59 5.08
N ILE A 74 4.44 -0.18 4.96
CA ILE A 74 4.00 1.15 5.38
C ILE A 74 4.08 1.32 6.89
N ARG A 75 3.77 0.30 7.68
CA ARG A 75 3.84 0.32 9.16
C ARG A 75 5.26 0.19 9.70
N GLY A 76 6.21 -0.26 8.88
CA GLY A 76 7.61 -0.48 9.30
C GLY A 76 7.81 -1.78 10.07
N LYS A 77 6.93 -2.76 9.85
CA LYS A 77 6.97 -4.12 10.43
C LYS A 77 7.60 -5.15 9.50
N ASP A 78 7.75 -4.80 8.23
CA ASP A 78 8.33 -5.69 7.23
C ASP A 78 9.75 -6.14 7.62
N LEU A 79 9.97 -7.45 7.55
CA LEU A 79 11.19 -8.13 8.01
C LEU A 79 12.27 -8.24 6.94
N TRP A 80 12.07 -7.67 5.74
CA TRP A 80 12.95 -7.87 4.61
C TRP A 80 14.26 -7.10 4.75
N ASP A 81 15.34 -7.80 5.07
CA ASP A 81 16.67 -7.19 5.26
C ASP A 81 17.44 -7.01 3.93
N HIS A 82 16.86 -6.26 2.98
CA HIS A 82 17.51 -5.93 1.69
C HIS A 82 17.94 -4.45 1.63
N LYS A 83 18.97 -4.15 0.82
CA LYS A 83 19.52 -2.79 0.69
C LYS A 83 18.47 -1.80 0.18
N ASP A 84 17.63 -2.23 -0.76
CA ASP A 84 16.57 -1.39 -1.34
C ASP A 84 15.45 -1.12 -0.33
N PHE A 85 15.07 -2.13 0.46
CA PHE A 85 14.13 -1.97 1.56
C PHE A 85 14.66 -0.97 2.62
N LYS A 86 15.94 -1.06 3.01
CA LYS A 86 16.56 -0.10 3.93
C LYS A 86 16.48 1.35 3.43
N LYS A 87 16.60 1.55 2.10
CA LYS A 87 16.47 2.87 1.50
C LYS A 87 15.03 3.35 1.53
N LEU A 88 14.08 2.49 1.17
CA LEU A 88 12.64 2.77 1.25
C LEU A 88 12.23 3.13 2.68
N GLU A 89 12.63 2.33 3.67
CA GLU A 89 12.32 2.56 5.08
C GLU A 89 12.84 3.92 5.56
N LYS A 90 14.07 4.31 5.18
CA LYS A 90 14.60 5.66 5.45
C LYS A 90 13.80 6.78 4.77
N HIS A 91 13.25 6.53 3.58
CA HIS A 91 12.40 7.50 2.90
C HIS A 91 11.06 7.65 3.63
N LEU A 92 10.43 6.53 3.99
CA LEU A 92 9.17 6.53 4.75
C LEU A 92 9.34 7.24 6.10
N GLN A 93 10.40 6.95 6.85
CA GLN A 93 10.71 7.65 8.11
C GLN A 93 10.77 9.17 7.93
N LYS A 94 11.46 9.65 6.89
CA LYS A 94 11.54 11.09 6.58
C LYS A 94 10.18 11.68 6.21
N ILE A 95 9.39 10.99 5.38
CA ILE A 95 8.06 11.45 4.95
C ILE A 95 7.13 11.52 6.16
N PHE A 96 7.06 10.46 6.97
CA PHE A 96 6.23 10.42 8.17
C PHE A 96 6.67 11.44 9.22
N GLY A 97 7.97 11.71 9.36
CA GLY A 97 8.48 12.79 10.20
C GLY A 97 7.92 14.16 9.80
N LYS A 98 7.91 14.47 8.49
CA LYS A 98 7.33 15.72 7.96
C LYS A 98 5.83 15.82 8.17
N ILE A 99 5.09 14.73 7.91
CA ILE A 99 3.64 14.69 8.12
C ILE A 99 3.32 14.91 9.60
N LYS A 100 4.07 14.25 10.50
CA LYS A 100 3.90 14.37 11.95
C LYS A 100 4.20 15.79 12.44
N GLU A 101 5.27 16.42 11.93
CA GLU A 101 5.63 17.79 12.26
C GLU A 101 4.53 18.78 11.88
N GLU A 102 3.99 18.66 10.66
CA GLU A 102 2.86 19.48 10.19
C GLU A 102 1.61 19.31 11.06
N LEU A 103 1.35 18.09 11.52
CA LEU A 103 0.17 17.77 12.32
C LEU A 103 0.39 17.95 13.82
N LYS A 104 1.58 18.38 14.27
CA LYS A 104 1.96 18.44 15.69
C LYS A 104 0.95 19.22 16.54
N SER A 105 0.43 20.34 16.03
CA SER A 105 -0.56 21.18 16.72
C SER A 105 -1.95 20.53 16.84
N LYS A 106 -2.25 19.52 16.01
CA LYS A 106 -3.55 18.81 15.98
C LYS A 106 -3.52 17.51 16.78
N ILE A 107 -2.36 16.87 16.84
CA ILE A 107 -2.19 15.55 17.47
C ILE A 107 -1.54 15.61 18.86
N ASN A 108 -1.07 16.79 19.29
CA ASN A 108 -0.37 17.02 20.55
C ASN A 108 0.73 15.96 20.77
N ASP A 109 0.88 15.50 22.01
CA ASP A 109 1.89 14.54 22.43
C ASP A 109 1.43 13.07 22.25
N LYS A 110 0.30 12.82 21.56
CA LYS A 110 -0.26 11.46 21.35
C LYS A 110 0.76 10.49 20.73
N TYR A 111 1.67 11.03 19.93
CA TYR A 111 2.71 10.30 19.23
C TYR A 111 4.11 10.73 19.65
N GLU A 112 4.35 11.16 20.90
CA GLU A 112 5.73 11.21 21.40
C GLU A 112 6.33 9.80 21.27
N ASP A 113 7.30 9.65 20.37
CA ASP A 113 7.78 8.33 19.97
C ASP A 113 9.23 8.18 20.42
N ASN A 114 9.43 7.23 21.31
CA ASN A 114 10.72 6.80 21.86
C ASN A 114 11.47 5.90 20.86
N SER A 115 10.87 5.69 19.67
CA SER A 115 11.23 4.67 18.68
C SER A 115 12.31 5.14 17.68
N GLU A 116 13.27 5.96 18.11
CA GLU A 116 14.38 6.46 17.27
C GLU A 116 13.94 7.12 15.93
N GLY A 117 12.77 7.76 15.89
CA GLY A 117 12.27 8.40 14.66
C GLY A 117 11.62 7.45 13.65
N LYS A 118 11.31 6.20 14.03
CA LYS A 118 10.58 5.24 13.17
C LYS A 118 9.09 5.55 12.98
N HIS A 119 8.51 6.32 13.89
CA HIS A 119 7.10 6.74 13.84
C HIS A 119 6.09 5.58 13.83
N THR A 120 6.42 4.45 14.44
CA THR A 120 5.69 3.18 14.25
C THR A 120 4.21 3.31 14.59
N LYS A 121 3.87 3.88 15.75
CA LYS A 121 2.47 4.07 16.16
C LYS A 121 1.71 5.04 15.24
N PHE A 122 2.40 6.08 14.76
CA PHE A 122 1.82 7.04 13.83
C PHE A 122 1.56 6.41 12.46
N ARG A 123 2.47 5.56 11.98
CA ARG A 123 2.33 4.81 10.72
C ARG A 123 1.21 3.79 10.79
N GLU A 124 1.03 3.12 11.92
CA GLU A 124 -0.11 2.22 12.18
C GLU A 124 -1.45 2.96 12.08
N ASP A 125 -1.60 4.07 12.80
CA ASP A 125 -2.83 4.88 12.74
C ASP A 125 -3.08 5.45 11.33
N TRP A 126 -2.01 5.86 10.64
CA TRP A 126 -2.11 6.33 9.26
C TRP A 126 -2.56 5.22 8.31
N TRP A 127 -2.02 4.00 8.47
CA TRP A 127 -2.45 2.87 7.67
C TRP A 127 -3.91 2.52 7.95
N GLU A 128 -4.32 2.42 9.21
CA GLU A 128 -5.71 2.12 9.58
C GLU A 128 -6.69 3.13 8.98
N ALA A 129 -6.34 4.42 8.96
CA ALA A 129 -7.17 5.46 8.36
C ALA A 129 -7.33 5.36 6.83
N ASN A 130 -6.44 4.65 6.13
CA ASN A 130 -6.36 4.64 4.67
C ASN A 130 -6.50 3.25 4.03
N ARG A 131 -6.29 2.16 4.78
CA ARG A 131 -6.21 0.77 4.29
C ARG A 131 -7.43 0.34 3.47
N ALA A 132 -8.61 0.84 3.82
CA ALA A 132 -9.84 0.57 3.07
C ALA A 132 -9.78 1.08 1.62
N LYS A 133 -9.27 2.29 1.42
CA LYS A 133 -9.10 2.88 0.08
C LYS A 133 -7.96 2.24 -0.68
N VAL A 134 -6.90 1.82 0.02
CA VAL A 134 -5.80 1.05 -0.59
C VAL A 134 -6.33 -0.29 -1.15
N TRP A 135 -7.16 -0.99 -0.37
CA TRP A 135 -7.80 -2.22 -0.82
C TRP A 135 -8.76 -1.99 -2.00
N GLU A 136 -9.52 -0.90 -1.99
CA GLU A 136 -10.34 -0.50 -3.13
C GLU A 136 -9.47 -0.30 -4.39
N ALA A 137 -8.30 0.34 -4.27
CA ALA A 137 -7.37 0.54 -5.38
C ALA A 137 -6.83 -0.78 -5.96
N MET A 138 -6.63 -1.83 -5.15
CA MET A 138 -6.24 -3.17 -5.63
C MET A 138 -7.37 -3.87 -6.39
N GLN A 139 -8.61 -3.58 -6.02
CA GLN A 139 -9.80 -4.18 -6.65
C GLN A 139 -10.28 -3.42 -7.88
N CYS A 140 -9.94 -2.13 -8.01
CA CYS A 140 -10.38 -1.26 -9.09
C CYS A 140 -10.26 -1.92 -10.47
N PRO A 141 -11.40 -2.23 -11.12
CA PRO A 141 -11.38 -2.70 -12.50
C PRO A 141 -10.95 -1.57 -13.42
N LYS A 142 -10.28 -1.90 -14.53
CA LYS A 142 -10.20 -0.96 -15.66
C LYS A 142 -11.64 -0.63 -16.06
N LYS A 143 -11.98 0.65 -16.18
CA LYS A 143 -13.28 1.08 -16.75
C LYS A 143 -13.51 0.26 -18.02
N ILE A 144 -14.48 -0.65 -17.94
CA ILE A 144 -14.77 -1.74 -18.90
C ILE A 144 -13.73 -2.89 -18.86
N PRO A 145 -13.83 -3.82 -17.90
CA PRO A 145 -13.18 -5.11 -18.05
C PRO A 145 -13.85 -5.87 -19.22
N PRO A 146 -13.10 -6.69 -19.98
CA PRO A 146 -13.73 -7.67 -20.87
C PRO A 146 -14.75 -8.50 -20.06
N PRO A 147 -15.88 -8.93 -20.66
CA PRO A 147 -16.85 -9.76 -19.96
C PRO A 147 -16.17 -10.96 -19.31
N GLY A 148 -16.21 -11.05 -17.97
CA GLY A 148 -15.62 -12.13 -17.19
C GLY A 148 -14.27 -11.87 -16.48
N VAL A 149 -13.84 -10.60 -16.31
CA VAL A 149 -12.57 -10.24 -15.61
C VAL A 149 -12.78 -9.43 -14.31
N ASP A 150 -14.02 -9.22 -13.88
CA ASP A 150 -14.32 -8.61 -12.57
C ASP A 150 -14.15 -9.64 -11.44
N ILE A 151 -12.91 -9.74 -10.94
CA ILE A 151 -12.60 -10.54 -9.75
C ILE A 151 -12.81 -9.65 -8.52
N LYS A 152 -13.96 -9.79 -7.88
CA LYS A 152 -14.22 -9.21 -6.55
C LYS A 152 -13.76 -10.20 -5.50
N CYS A 153 -12.75 -9.82 -4.72
CA CYS A 153 -12.12 -10.73 -3.78
C CYS A 153 -12.82 -10.81 -2.44
N ASP A 154 -13.42 -9.71 -1.98
CA ASP A 154 -14.19 -9.68 -0.75
C ASP A 154 -15.55 -9.05 -0.99
N GLN A 155 -16.61 -9.75 -0.56
CA GLN A 155 -17.97 -9.20 -0.52
C GLN A 155 -18.27 -8.50 0.81
N THR A 156 -17.42 -8.69 1.83
CA THR A 156 -17.74 -8.39 3.24
C THR A 156 -16.81 -7.38 3.92
N GLY A 157 -15.76 -6.86 3.26
CA GLY A 157 -14.92 -5.80 3.84
C GLY A 157 -13.48 -5.75 3.34
N VAL A 158 -12.66 -4.99 4.07
CA VAL A 158 -11.21 -4.86 3.88
C VAL A 158 -10.52 -6.09 4.53
N PRO A 159 -9.60 -6.80 3.84
CA PRO A 159 -8.86 -7.92 4.41
C PRO A 159 -8.16 -7.53 5.70
N LEU A 160 -7.98 -8.47 6.61
CA LEU A 160 -7.08 -8.28 7.75
C LEU A 160 -5.62 -8.25 7.28
N ASP A 161 -4.81 -7.43 7.94
CA ASP A 161 -3.38 -7.22 7.69
C ASP A 161 -2.60 -7.02 8.98
#